data_AF-A0A9X6AFQ8-F1
#
_entry.id   AF-A0A9X6AFQ8-F1
#
_cell.length_a   1.000
_cell.length_b   1.000
_cell.length_c   1.000
_cell.angle_alpha   90.00
_cell.angle_beta   90.00
_cell.angle_gamma   90.00
#
_symmetry.space_group_name_H-M   'P 1'
#
loop_
_entity.id
_entity.type
_entity.pdbx_description
1 polymer ?
#
loop_
_entity_poly.entity_id
_entity_poly.type
_entity_poly.pdbx_seq_one_letter_code
_entity_poly.pdbx_strand_id
1 'polypeptide(L)'
;MSTLPSDRRTIDELLAKARTQDRYADYDLAAAEARLRSRQAARHRPRNPDAAFVRAVWTTPEDDRTPDADRAWWDLNAVSLLVLFGPDADRHLSEFIDSQYADKTGALVFACLLHVAGDSSGARFWWRFAAGVGHQVAEYCLFLEHAHSGEYHDADH
;
A
#
# COMPACT_ATOMS: atom_id res chain seq x y z
N MET A 1 -4.78 -29.76 42.36
CA MET A 1 -3.42 -29.39 42.79
C MET A 1 -2.45 -30.31 42.05
N SER A 2 -1.97 -29.86 40.88
CA SER A 2 -0.61 -29.32 40.66
C SER A 2 0.42 -30.46 40.59
N THR A 3 1.22 -30.68 39.55
CA THR A 3 1.91 -29.75 38.64
C THR A 3 2.33 -30.48 37.36
N LEU A 4 2.05 -29.94 36.17
CA LEU A 4 2.71 -30.38 34.94
C LEU A 4 4.14 -29.83 34.93
N PRO A 5 5.20 -30.66 34.78
CA PRO A 5 6.57 -30.18 34.74
C PRO A 5 6.81 -29.40 33.45
N SER A 6 7.16 -28.11 33.60
CA SER A 6 7.40 -27.17 32.52
C SER A 6 8.58 -27.58 31.65
N ASP A 7 8.24 -27.82 30.39
CA ASP A 7 9.06 -28.31 29.30
C ASP A 7 9.89 -27.19 28.63
N ARG A 8 10.67 -26.45 29.44
CA ARG A 8 11.48 -25.31 28.92
C ARG A 8 12.55 -25.74 27.91
N ARG A 9 13.09 -26.96 28.03
CA ARG A 9 14.12 -27.47 27.11
C ARG A 9 13.59 -27.71 25.70
N THR A 10 12.31 -28.05 25.57
CA THR A 10 11.72 -28.46 24.30
C THR A 10 11.31 -27.27 23.44
N ILE A 11 10.93 -26.15 24.06
CA ILE A 11 10.71 -24.88 23.35
C ILE A 11 12.04 -24.33 22.82
N ASP A 12 13.09 -24.34 23.65
CA ASP A 12 14.40 -23.83 23.23
C ASP A 12 15.01 -24.66 22.07
N GLU A 13 14.79 -25.98 22.06
CA GLU A 13 15.21 -26.85 20.96
C GLU A 13 14.41 -26.62 19.67
N LEU A 14 13.10 -26.41 19.78
CA LEU A 14 12.25 -26.06 18.63
C LEU A 14 12.62 -24.68 18.06
N LEU A 15 12.89 -23.70 18.93
CA LEU A 15 13.34 -22.37 18.53
C LEU A 15 14.74 -22.39 17.91
N ALA A 16 15.66 -23.22 18.43
CA ALA A 16 16.98 -23.39 17.85
C ALA A 16 16.92 -24.01 16.44
N LYS A 17 15.96 -24.91 16.20
CA LYS A 17 15.74 -25.54 14.90
C LYS A 17 14.98 -24.66 13.91
N ALA A 18 14.16 -23.74 14.42
CA ALA A 18 13.43 -22.73 13.64
C ALA A 18 14.23 -21.45 13.39
N ARG A 19 15.41 -21.29 14.01
CA ARG A 19 16.25 -20.10 13.86
C ARG A 19 16.82 -20.07 12.44
N THR A 20 16.17 -19.28 11.58
CA THR A 20 16.62 -18.98 10.22
C THR A 20 18.01 -18.34 10.28
N GLN A 21 18.90 -18.78 9.39
CA GLN A 21 20.23 -18.23 9.24
C GLN A 21 20.12 -16.71 9.01
N ASP A 22 20.84 -15.91 9.78
CA ASP A 22 20.78 -14.46 9.71
C ASP A 22 21.28 -13.97 8.33
N ARG A 23 20.33 -13.83 7.41
CA ARG A 23 20.54 -13.36 6.03
C ARG A 23 20.90 -11.88 5.95
N TYR A 24 20.83 -11.16 7.08
CA TYR A 24 20.98 -9.72 7.17
C TYR A 24 22.16 -9.30 8.04
N ALA A 25 23.09 -10.21 8.32
CA ALA A 25 24.32 -9.89 9.06
C ALA A 25 25.15 -8.77 8.38
N ASP A 26 25.04 -8.63 7.06
CA ASP A 26 25.69 -7.56 6.27
C ASP A 26 24.77 -6.34 6.01
N TYR A 27 23.58 -6.28 6.60
CA TYR A 27 22.64 -5.19 6.40
C TYR A 27 22.99 -3.99 7.30
N ASP A 28 23.33 -2.86 6.67
CA ASP A 28 23.62 -1.62 7.38
C ASP A 28 22.34 -0.93 7.87
N LEU A 29 21.93 -1.31 9.08
CA LEU A 29 20.76 -0.77 9.77
C LEU A 29 20.87 0.75 10.00
N ALA A 30 22.06 1.27 10.24
CA ALA A 30 22.26 2.70 10.49
C ALA A 30 22.04 3.53 9.21
N ALA A 31 22.51 3.02 8.07
CA ALA A 31 22.23 3.62 6.78
C ALA A 31 20.73 3.53 6.42
N ALA A 32 20.05 2.45 6.78
CA ALA A 32 18.60 2.33 6.61
C ALA A 32 17.84 3.36 7.47
N GLU A 33 18.17 3.51 8.75
CA GLU A 33 17.56 4.50 9.64
C GLU A 33 17.77 5.94 9.15
N ALA A 34 18.97 6.28 8.67
CA ALA A 34 19.26 7.62 8.17
C ALA A 34 18.40 7.98 6.95
N ARG A 35 18.13 7.00 6.08
CA ARG A 35 17.20 7.16 4.95
C ARG A 35 15.76 7.37 5.45
N LEU A 36 15.33 6.61 6.46
CA LEU A 36 13.98 6.74 7.05
C LEU A 36 13.75 8.13 7.68
N ARG A 37 14.72 8.62 8.46
CA ARG A 37 14.66 9.98 9.05
C ARG A 37 14.61 11.06 7.97
N SER A 38 15.37 10.88 6.89
CA SER A 38 15.35 11.80 5.73
C SER A 38 13.99 11.78 5.00
N ARG A 39 13.36 10.61 4.88
CA ARG A 39 12.04 10.43 4.26
C ARG A 39 10.91 11.04 5.10
N GLN A 40 10.91 10.85 6.42
CA GLN A 40 9.95 11.49 7.32
C GLN A 40 10.02 13.02 7.25
N ALA A 41 11.24 13.58 7.24
CA ALA A 41 11.44 15.01 7.06
C ALA A 41 10.96 15.52 5.69
N ALA A 42 11.07 14.71 4.64
CA ALA A 42 10.58 15.04 3.30
C ALA A 42 9.04 15.00 3.20
N ARG A 43 8.37 14.08 3.91
CA ARG A 43 6.89 13.99 3.99
C ARG A 43 6.25 15.17 4.70
N HIS A 44 6.91 15.69 5.74
CA HIS A 44 6.45 16.89 6.44
C HIS A 44 6.81 18.20 5.73
N ARG A 45 7.60 18.13 4.65
CA ARG A 45 7.90 19.31 3.86
C ARG A 45 6.75 19.56 2.89
N PRO A 46 6.10 20.75 2.90
CA PRO A 46 5.16 21.10 1.86
C PRO A 46 5.92 21.10 0.53
N ARG A 47 5.62 20.10 -0.32
CA ARG A 47 6.25 19.90 -1.62
C ARG A 47 5.26 20.38 -2.67
N ASN A 48 5.72 21.28 -3.55
CA ASN A 48 4.90 21.88 -4.59
C ASN A 48 4.31 20.76 -5.50
N PRO A 49 2.96 20.60 -5.58
CA PRO A 49 2.31 19.57 -6.40
C PRO A 49 2.72 19.64 -7.88
N ASP A 50 3.09 20.82 -8.38
CA ASP A 50 3.55 20.99 -9.77
C ASP A 50 4.84 20.21 -10.08
N ALA A 51 5.69 19.95 -9.08
CA ALA A 51 6.93 19.22 -9.28
C ALA A 51 6.71 17.70 -9.44
N ALA A 52 5.58 17.17 -8.95
CA ALA A 52 5.23 15.76 -9.09
C ALA A 52 4.78 15.41 -10.53
N PHE A 53 4.08 16.33 -11.19
CA PHE A 53 3.62 16.14 -12.57
C PHE A 53 4.74 16.11 -13.61
N VAL A 54 5.91 16.71 -13.34
CA VAL A 54 6.98 16.91 -14.33
C VAL A 54 7.91 15.67 -14.48
N ARG A 55 7.72 14.60 -13.70
CA ARG A 55 8.53 13.37 -13.80
C ARG A 55 7.66 12.11 -13.89
N ALA A 56 6.74 12.12 -14.86
CA ALA A 56 5.74 11.07 -15.14
C ALA A 56 6.35 9.76 -15.70
N VAL A 57 7.24 9.13 -14.93
CA VAL A 57 7.47 7.68 -15.07
C VAL A 57 6.59 7.03 -14.00
N TRP A 58 5.45 6.49 -14.40
CA TRP A 58 4.56 5.75 -13.51
C TRP A 58 5.26 4.49 -12.98
N THR A 59 4.91 4.07 -11.77
CA THR A 59 5.34 2.77 -11.25
C THR A 59 4.71 1.68 -12.11
N THR A 60 5.53 0.95 -12.86
CA THR A 60 5.07 -0.11 -13.77
C THR A 60 5.14 -1.47 -13.08
N PRO A 61 4.16 -2.36 -13.29
CA PRO A 61 4.21 -3.74 -12.75
C PRO A 61 5.39 -4.59 -13.22
N GLU A 62 6.03 -4.23 -14.34
CA GLU A 62 7.08 -5.02 -15.00
C GLU A 62 8.52 -4.69 -14.54
N ASP A 63 8.71 -3.65 -13.72
CA ASP A 63 10.05 -3.33 -13.20
C ASP A 63 10.34 -4.27 -12.02
N ASP A 64 11.20 -5.27 -12.22
CA ASP A 64 11.65 -6.26 -11.22
C ASP A 64 12.39 -5.63 -10.02
N ARG A 65 12.59 -4.32 -10.01
CA ARG A 65 13.05 -3.59 -8.83
C ARG A 65 11.85 -3.38 -7.92
N THR A 66 11.98 -3.73 -6.63
CA THR A 66 11.03 -3.33 -5.59
C THR A 66 10.65 -1.85 -5.81
N PRO A 67 9.40 -1.56 -6.20
CA PRO A 67 9.01 -0.20 -6.54
C PRO A 67 9.19 0.69 -5.32
N ASP A 68 9.85 1.83 -5.49
CA ASP A 68 10.09 2.82 -4.42
C ASP A 68 8.74 3.16 -3.75
N ALA A 69 8.54 2.72 -2.50
CA ALA A 69 7.24 2.82 -1.83
C ALA A 69 6.74 4.27 -1.68
N ASP A 70 7.66 5.25 -1.61
CA ASP A 70 7.30 6.66 -1.63
C ASP A 70 6.72 7.03 -3.01
N ARG A 71 7.29 6.52 -4.10
CA ARG A 71 6.77 6.72 -5.45
C ARG A 71 5.42 6.04 -5.67
N ALA A 72 5.28 4.79 -5.23
CA ALA A 72 4.01 4.07 -5.32
C ALA A 72 2.88 4.82 -4.60
N TRP A 73 3.18 5.43 -3.46
CA TRP A 73 2.25 6.30 -2.74
C TRP A 73 1.86 7.56 -3.53
N TRP A 74 2.84 8.24 -4.13
CA TRP A 74 2.58 9.42 -4.94
C TRP A 74 1.74 9.08 -6.18
N ASP A 75 2.06 8.00 -6.86
CA ASP A 75 1.31 7.51 -8.02
C ASP A 75 -0.11 7.10 -7.61
N LEU A 76 -0.29 6.49 -6.44
CA LEU A 76 -1.60 6.12 -5.91
C LEU A 76 -2.46 7.34 -5.58
N ASN A 77 -1.85 8.38 -5.00
CA ASN A 77 -2.53 9.66 -4.78
C ASN A 77 -2.88 10.34 -6.10
N ALA A 78 -1.94 10.36 -7.05
CA ALA A 78 -2.15 10.98 -8.35
C ALA A 78 -3.28 10.30 -9.12
N VAL A 79 -3.28 8.97 -9.22
CA VAL A 79 -4.36 8.23 -9.91
C VAL A 79 -5.69 8.40 -9.18
N SER A 80 -5.70 8.41 -7.84
CA SER A 80 -6.93 8.62 -7.06
C SER A 80 -7.53 10.00 -7.31
N LEU A 81 -6.69 11.05 -7.35
CA LEU A 81 -7.14 12.40 -7.68
C LEU A 81 -7.61 12.50 -9.14
N LEU A 82 -6.92 11.86 -10.08
CA LEU A 82 -7.34 11.84 -11.49
C LEU A 82 -8.72 11.17 -11.68
N VAL A 83 -8.99 10.09 -10.95
CA VAL A 83 -10.31 9.44 -10.94
C VAL A 83 -11.37 10.39 -10.35
N LEU A 84 -11.08 11.04 -9.23
CA LEU A 84 -12.03 11.92 -8.54
C LEU A 84 -12.34 13.21 -9.32
N PHE A 85 -11.35 13.75 -10.03
CA PHE A 85 -11.51 14.94 -10.88
C PHE A 85 -11.84 14.58 -12.34
N GLY A 86 -12.03 13.30 -12.64
CA GLY A 86 -12.43 12.84 -13.96
C GLY A 86 -13.82 13.38 -14.33
N PRO A 87 -14.07 13.63 -15.63
CA PRO A 87 -15.44 13.89 -16.08
C PRO A 87 -16.30 12.67 -15.73
N ASP A 88 -17.54 12.90 -15.29
CA ASP A 88 -18.51 11.88 -14.88
C ASP A 88 -18.25 11.18 -13.53
N ALA A 89 -17.27 11.61 -12.73
CA ALA A 89 -17.03 11.00 -11.40
C ALA A 89 -18.27 11.09 -10.48
N ASP A 90 -18.99 12.22 -10.52
CA ASP A 90 -20.24 12.45 -9.81
C ASP A 90 -21.39 11.56 -10.33
N ARG A 91 -21.46 11.39 -11.65
CA ARG A 91 -22.43 10.50 -12.30
C ARG A 91 -22.19 9.05 -11.94
N HIS A 92 -20.94 8.57 -12.02
CA HIS A 92 -20.58 7.21 -11.63
C HIS A 92 -20.85 6.94 -10.16
N LEU A 93 -20.60 7.91 -9.27
CA LEU A 93 -20.94 7.77 -7.86
C LEU A 93 -22.46 7.71 -7.62
N SER A 94 -23.24 8.49 -8.38
CA SER A 94 -24.71 8.46 -8.31
C SER A 94 -25.27 7.13 -8.82
N GLU A 95 -24.82 6.68 -10.00
CA GLU A 95 -25.19 5.37 -10.59
C GLU A 95 -24.80 4.20 -9.67
N PHE A 96 -23.70 4.32 -8.94
CA PHE A 96 -23.27 3.33 -7.96
C PHE A 96 -24.21 3.24 -6.75
N ILE A 97 -24.72 4.37 -6.26
CA ILE A 97 -25.72 4.39 -5.18
C ILE A 97 -27.05 3.82 -5.70
N ASP A 98 -27.50 4.25 -6.88
CA ASP A 98 -28.76 3.81 -7.50
C ASP A 98 -28.75 2.30 -7.84
N SER A 99 -27.59 1.77 -8.23
CA SER A 99 -27.38 0.34 -8.52
C SER A 99 -27.17 -0.52 -7.28
N GLN A 100 -27.36 0.01 -6.06
CA GLN A 100 -27.12 -0.68 -4.80
C GLN A 100 -25.68 -1.23 -4.69
N TYR A 101 -24.70 -0.39 -5.06
CA TYR A 101 -23.27 -0.66 -4.97
C TYR A 101 -22.74 -1.74 -5.92
N ALA A 102 -23.43 -1.97 -7.04
CA ALA A 102 -23.04 -2.96 -8.03
C ALA A 102 -22.14 -2.43 -9.15
N ASP A 103 -22.15 -1.11 -9.39
CA ASP A 103 -21.33 -0.51 -10.46
C ASP A 103 -19.83 -0.51 -10.12
N LYS A 104 -19.03 -0.99 -11.06
CA LYS A 104 -17.57 -1.13 -10.90
C LYS A 104 -16.83 0.20 -11.03
N THR A 105 -17.34 1.12 -11.84
CA THR A 105 -16.69 2.41 -12.06
C THR A 105 -16.94 3.34 -10.88
N GLY A 106 -18.17 3.40 -10.38
CA GLY A 106 -18.46 4.12 -9.15
C GLY A 106 -17.85 3.47 -7.91
N ALA A 107 -17.68 2.14 -7.86
CA ALA A 107 -16.88 1.49 -6.81
C ALA A 107 -15.43 1.97 -6.82
N LEU A 108 -14.80 2.15 -7.99
CA LEU A 108 -13.46 2.74 -8.09
C LEU A 108 -13.45 4.20 -7.59
N VAL A 109 -14.39 5.03 -8.03
CA VAL A 109 -14.49 6.43 -7.59
C VAL A 109 -14.64 6.50 -6.07
N PHE A 110 -15.51 5.66 -5.50
CA PHE A 110 -15.72 5.57 -4.07
C PHE A 110 -14.46 5.10 -3.33
N ALA A 111 -13.75 4.11 -3.86
CA ALA A 111 -12.47 3.65 -3.31
C ALA A 111 -11.42 4.77 -3.27
N CYS A 112 -11.29 5.54 -4.35
CA CYS A 112 -10.38 6.69 -4.43
C CYS A 112 -10.76 7.80 -3.45
N LEU A 113 -12.06 8.03 -3.22
CA LEU A 113 -12.55 8.97 -2.21
C LEU A 113 -12.14 8.53 -0.81
N LEU A 114 -12.34 7.25 -0.47
CA LEU A 114 -11.97 6.68 0.83
C LEU A 114 -10.46 6.76 1.06
N HIS A 115 -9.66 6.50 0.03
CA HIS A 115 -8.20 6.62 0.11
C HIS A 115 -7.76 8.04 0.49
N VAL A 116 -8.27 9.06 -0.21
CA VAL A 116 -7.97 10.47 0.08
C VAL A 116 -8.51 10.90 1.45
N ALA A 117 -9.62 10.31 1.90
CA ALA A 117 -10.18 10.52 3.23
C ALA A 117 -9.38 9.79 4.35
N GLY A 118 -8.40 8.96 4.01
CA GLY A 118 -7.57 8.23 4.96
C GLY A 118 -8.13 6.87 5.40
N ASP A 119 -9.24 6.40 4.84
CA ASP A 119 -9.77 5.06 5.08
C ASP A 119 -9.17 4.04 4.08
N SER A 120 -7.94 3.63 4.38
CA SER A 120 -7.20 2.66 3.55
C SER A 120 -7.85 1.27 3.51
N SER A 121 -8.51 0.86 4.59
CA SER A 121 -9.18 -0.45 4.66
C SER A 121 -10.43 -0.47 3.79
N GLY A 122 -11.25 0.58 3.86
CA GLY A 122 -12.42 0.76 3.00
C GLY A 122 -12.03 0.89 1.53
N ALA A 123 -11.02 1.71 1.22
CA ALA A 123 -10.50 1.85 -0.14
C ALA A 123 -10.07 0.50 -0.74
N ARG A 124 -9.33 -0.31 0.03
CA ARG A 124 -8.87 -1.63 -0.40
C ARG A 124 -10.01 -2.59 -0.72
N PHE A 125 -11.08 -2.58 0.08
CA PHE A 125 -12.26 -3.41 -0.18
C PHE A 125 -12.87 -3.08 -1.55
N TRP A 126 -13.11 -1.79 -1.82
CA TRP A 126 -13.77 -1.37 -3.05
C TRP A 126 -12.87 -1.49 -4.28
N TRP A 127 -11.56 -1.29 -4.14
CA TRP A 127 -10.62 -1.61 -5.22
C TRP A 127 -10.62 -3.10 -5.54
N ARG A 128 -10.66 -4.00 -4.54
CA ARG A 128 -10.77 -5.46 -4.76
C ARG A 128 -12.08 -5.84 -5.44
N PHE A 129 -13.19 -5.21 -5.06
CA PHE A 129 -14.48 -5.43 -5.71
C PHE A 129 -14.40 -5.04 -7.19
N ALA A 130 -13.97 -3.80 -7.48
CA ALA A 130 -13.88 -3.28 -8.85
C ALA A 130 -12.88 -4.08 -9.71
N ALA A 131 -11.73 -4.46 -9.14
CA ALA A 131 -10.77 -5.34 -9.79
C ALA A 131 -11.35 -6.73 -10.09
N GLY A 132 -12.10 -7.32 -9.15
CA GLY A 132 -12.74 -8.63 -9.31
C GLY A 132 -13.75 -8.69 -10.47
N VAL A 133 -14.28 -7.54 -10.89
CA VAL A 133 -15.18 -7.39 -12.06
C VAL A 133 -14.47 -6.78 -13.28
N GLY A 134 -13.13 -6.77 -13.27
CA GLY A 134 -12.25 -6.43 -14.40
C GLY A 134 -11.94 -4.95 -14.57
N HIS A 135 -12.00 -4.13 -13.52
CA HIS A 135 -11.62 -2.72 -13.61
C HIS A 135 -10.09 -2.55 -13.50
N GLN A 136 -9.43 -2.32 -14.64
CA GLN A 136 -7.96 -2.23 -14.74
C GLN A 136 -7.34 -1.15 -13.84
N VAL A 137 -7.97 0.02 -13.72
CA VAL A 137 -7.47 1.09 -12.83
C VAL A 137 -7.54 0.67 -11.35
N ALA A 138 -8.53 -0.14 -10.96
CA ALA A 138 -8.62 -0.65 -9.58
C ALA A 138 -7.54 -1.71 -9.31
N GLU A 139 -7.23 -2.57 -10.28
CA GLU A 139 -6.09 -3.49 -10.22
C GLU A 139 -4.77 -2.71 -10.07
N TYR A 140 -4.62 -1.62 -10.82
CA TYR A 140 -3.44 -0.75 -10.72
C TYR A 140 -3.34 -0.06 -9.35
N CYS A 141 -4.44 0.47 -8.81
CA CYS A 141 -4.47 1.03 -7.46
C CYS A 141 -4.08 -0.01 -6.40
N LEU A 142 -4.53 -1.27 -6.54
CA LEU A 142 -4.11 -2.35 -5.66
C LEU A 142 -2.61 -2.64 -5.79
N PHE A 143 -2.09 -2.71 -7.01
CA PHE A 143 -0.66 -2.89 -7.24
C PHE A 143 0.16 -1.80 -6.53
N LEU A 144 -0.23 -0.54 -6.67
CA LEU A 144 0.44 0.58 -6.00
C LEU A 144 0.30 0.54 -4.48
N GLU A 145 -0.86 0.11 -3.96
CA GLU A 145 -1.07 -0.05 -2.51
C GLU A 145 -0.21 -1.17 -1.91
N HIS A 146 -0.01 -2.26 -2.65
CA HIS A 146 0.90 -3.34 -2.23
C HIS A 146 2.36 -2.90 -2.35
N ALA A 147 2.73 -2.22 -3.44
CA ALA A 147 4.07 -1.64 -3.62
C ALA A 147 4.42 -0.68 -2.49
N HIS A 148 3.46 0.17 -2.09
CA HIS A 148 3.62 1.05 -0.95
C HIS A 148 3.76 0.27 0.37
N SER A 149 2.84 -0.66 0.65
CA SER A 149 2.76 -1.35 1.95
C SER A 149 3.87 -2.38 2.18
N GLY A 150 4.43 -2.95 1.10
CA GLY A 150 5.50 -3.94 1.16
C GLY A 150 6.76 -3.46 1.88
N GLU A 151 7.17 -2.20 1.65
CA GLU A 151 8.31 -1.62 2.37
C GLU A 151 8.00 -1.30 3.85
N TYR A 152 6.74 -1.02 4.21
CA TYR A 152 6.38 -0.79 5.62
C TYR A 152 6.33 -2.07 6.43
N HIS A 153 5.83 -3.15 5.83
CA HIS A 153 5.83 -4.46 6.51
C HIS A 153 7.26 -5.00 6.70
N ASP A 154 8.18 -4.72 5.78
CA ASP A 154 9.60 -5.05 5.95
C ASP A 154 10.31 -4.18 7.01
N ALA A 155 9.75 -3.02 7.39
CA ALA A 155 10.35 -2.10 8.36
C ALA A 155 10.00 -2.43 9.83
N ASP A 156 9.05 -3.33 10.09
CA ASP A 156 8.52 -3.63 11.44
C ASP A 156 8.98 -5.00 11.99
N HIS A 157 10.07 -5.55 11.43
CA HIS A 157 10.62 -6.86 11.81
C HIS A 157 12.11 -6.84 12.18
#